data_AF-A0A2Z6E5G0-F1
#
_entry.id   AF-A0A2Z6E5G0-F1
#
_cell.length_a   1.000
_cell.length_b   1.000
_cell.length_c   1.000
_cell.angle_alpha   90.00
_cell.angle_beta   90.00
_cell.angle_gamma   90.00
#
_symmetry.space_group_name_H-M   'P 1'
#
loop_
_entity.id
_entity.type
_entity.pdbx_description
1 polymer ?
#
loop_
_entity_poly.entity_id
_entity_poly.type
_entity_poly.pdbx_seq_one_letter_code
_entity_poly.pdbx_strand_id
1 'polypeptide(L)'
;MRSLSCTILLSLALVPACGARPGGDTLDDATLKALAAQPWDKARLMNTRERIGIHHGVPVIAEYPCSDVCPQYTVRIIHYELPPGADCARVGGVEQSVGVPVAIAVMPRSFCFPKVLVEAKLHYVR
;
A
#
# COMPACT_ATOMS: atom_id res chain seq x y z
N MET A 1 -0.97 -9.66 -69.72
CA MET A 1 -0.12 -10.37 -68.75
C MET A 1 0.24 -9.34 -67.67
N ARG A 2 -0.43 -9.38 -66.49
CA ARG A 2 0.12 -9.72 -65.15
C ARG A 2 1.39 -8.89 -64.83
N SER A 3 1.55 -8.10 -63.76
CA SER A 3 1.01 -8.07 -62.40
C SER A 3 1.28 -6.65 -61.84
N LEU A 4 0.37 -6.02 -61.08
CA LEU A 4 0.37 -5.98 -59.60
C LEU A 4 1.76 -5.82 -58.95
N SER A 5 1.98 -4.67 -58.29
CA SER A 5 2.27 -4.63 -56.84
C SER A 5 2.41 -3.18 -56.35
N CYS A 6 1.33 -2.71 -55.72
CA CYS A 6 1.31 -1.59 -54.79
C CYS A 6 1.68 -2.16 -53.42
N THR A 7 2.78 -1.70 -52.83
CA THR A 7 3.32 -2.17 -51.55
C THR A 7 4.16 -0.99 -51.03
N ILE A 8 4.03 -0.44 -49.82
CA ILE A 8 3.57 -0.95 -48.52
C ILE A 8 2.99 0.25 -47.76
N LEU A 9 1.75 0.13 -47.26
CA LEU A 9 1.21 1.01 -46.23
C LEU A 9 1.85 0.59 -44.89
N LEU A 10 2.79 1.39 -44.39
CA LEU A 10 3.42 1.18 -43.08
C LEU A 10 2.47 1.72 -42.00
N SER A 11 1.55 0.86 -41.55
CA SER A 11 0.64 1.14 -40.44
C SER A 11 1.44 1.25 -39.14
N LEU A 12 1.59 2.49 -38.64
CA LEU A 12 2.14 2.76 -37.32
C LEU A 12 1.18 2.17 -36.27
N ALA A 13 1.56 1.03 -35.68
CA ALA A 13 0.85 0.44 -34.55
C ALA A 13 1.02 1.36 -33.33
N LEU A 14 -0.03 2.09 -33.00
CA LEU A 14 -0.13 2.86 -31.76
C LEU A 14 -0.31 1.86 -30.61
N VAL A 15 0.77 1.59 -29.88
CA VAL A 15 0.74 0.76 -28.68
C VAL A 15 -0.06 1.52 -27.61
N PRO A 16 -1.17 0.98 -27.07
CA PRO A 16 -1.83 1.60 -25.93
C PRO A 16 -0.91 1.37 -24.73
N ALA A 17 -0.16 2.41 -24.34
CA ALA A 17 0.49 2.45 -23.05
C ALA A 17 -0.60 2.53 -21.98
N CYS A 18 -1.03 1.37 -21.46
CA CYS A 18 -1.77 1.30 -20.21
C CYS A 18 -0.85 1.80 -19.10
N GLY A 19 -0.87 3.11 -18.86
CA GLY A 19 -0.31 3.74 -17.68
C GLY A 19 -1.19 3.41 -16.47
N ALA A 20 -0.97 2.26 -15.86
CA ALA A 20 -1.52 1.97 -14.53
C ALA A 20 -0.52 2.42 -13.48
N ARG A 21 -0.86 3.50 -12.76
CA ARG A 21 -0.54 3.81 -11.35
C ARG A 21 -1.08 5.23 -11.03
N PRO A 22 -1.54 5.56 -9.80
CA PRO A 22 -1.56 4.77 -8.56
C PRO A 22 -2.92 4.74 -7.80
N GLY A 23 -3.14 3.68 -7.01
CA GLY A 23 -3.97 3.74 -5.79
C GLY A 23 -5.47 3.38 -5.90
N GLY A 24 -5.82 2.29 -6.57
CA GLY A 24 -7.23 1.86 -6.70
C GLY A 24 -7.48 0.38 -6.90
N ASP A 25 -6.44 -0.46 -6.91
CA ASP A 25 -6.62 -1.88 -7.15
C ASP A 25 -7.21 -2.56 -5.91
N THR A 26 -8.20 -3.41 -6.15
CA THR A 26 -8.74 -4.27 -5.11
C THR A 26 -7.68 -5.30 -4.73
N LEU A 27 -7.39 -5.39 -3.46
CA LEU A 27 -6.46 -6.34 -2.87
C LEU A 27 -7.26 -7.48 -2.28
N ASP A 28 -6.87 -8.70 -2.60
CA ASP A 28 -7.21 -9.87 -1.81
C ASP A 28 -6.18 -10.08 -0.69
N ASP A 29 -6.47 -11.01 0.22
CA ASP A 29 -5.61 -11.35 1.35
C ASP A 29 -4.17 -11.72 0.92
N ALA A 30 -4.04 -12.45 -0.19
CA ALA A 30 -2.75 -12.93 -0.68
C ALA A 30 -1.89 -11.78 -1.20
N THR A 31 -2.47 -10.91 -2.02
CA THR A 31 -1.83 -9.73 -2.58
C THR A 31 -1.46 -8.74 -1.48
N LEU A 32 -2.38 -8.49 -0.53
CA LEU A 32 -2.12 -7.60 0.60
C LEU A 32 -0.95 -8.10 1.45
N LYS A 33 -0.90 -9.41 1.77
CA LYS A 33 0.25 -10.01 2.48
C LYS A 33 1.54 -9.90 1.68
N ALA A 34 1.51 -10.20 0.37
CA ALA A 34 2.69 -10.13 -0.47
C ALA A 34 3.27 -8.70 -0.52
N LEU A 35 2.42 -7.69 -0.69
CA LEU A 35 2.82 -6.28 -0.62
C LEU A 35 3.39 -5.92 0.76
N ALA A 36 2.73 -6.35 1.84
CA ALA A 36 3.18 -6.08 3.20
C ALA A 36 4.48 -6.80 3.58
N ALA A 37 4.86 -7.87 2.86
CA ALA A 37 6.13 -8.57 3.04
C ALA A 37 7.28 -7.97 2.22
N GLN A 38 7.00 -7.11 1.23
CA GLN A 38 8.05 -6.53 0.40
C GLN A 38 8.97 -5.62 1.21
N PRO A 39 10.29 -5.63 0.91
CA PRO A 39 11.20 -4.63 1.41
C PRO A 39 10.79 -3.25 0.90
N TRP A 40 11.15 -2.22 1.64
CA TRP A 40 10.75 -0.85 1.36
C TRP A 40 11.92 0.09 1.62
N ASP A 41 11.99 1.15 0.82
CA ASP A 41 13.01 2.17 0.94
C ASP A 41 12.65 3.13 2.07
N LYS A 42 13.27 2.94 3.23
CA LYS A 42 13.01 3.78 4.40
C LYS A 42 13.38 5.24 4.17
N ALA A 43 14.47 5.51 3.45
CA ALA A 43 14.93 6.88 3.20
C ALA A 43 13.94 7.63 2.31
N ARG A 44 13.36 6.94 1.31
CA ARG A 44 12.33 7.51 0.45
C ARG A 44 10.99 7.70 1.16
N LEU A 45 10.61 6.75 2.01
CA LEU A 45 9.25 6.66 2.56
C LEU A 45 9.06 7.30 3.93
N MET A 46 10.13 7.59 4.69
CA MET A 46 9.99 8.19 6.01
C MET A 46 9.12 9.45 6.01
N ASN A 47 8.24 9.56 7.00
CA ASN A 47 7.25 10.63 7.19
C ASN A 47 6.24 10.77 6.04
N THR A 48 6.00 9.70 5.28
CA THR A 48 4.96 9.65 4.26
C THR A 48 3.79 8.76 4.66
N ARG A 49 2.69 8.90 3.93
CA ARG A 49 1.48 8.09 4.04
C ARG A 49 1.00 7.80 2.62
N GLU A 50 0.95 6.53 2.24
CA GLU A 50 0.60 6.09 0.90
C GLU A 50 -0.61 5.17 0.93
N ARG A 51 -1.59 5.39 0.04
CA ARG A 51 -2.68 4.44 -0.19
C ARG A 51 -2.15 3.31 -1.06
N ILE A 52 -2.19 2.08 -0.55
CA ILE A 52 -1.64 0.90 -1.24
C ILE A 52 -2.69 0.07 -1.98
N GLY A 53 -3.98 0.27 -1.70
CA GLY A 53 -5.08 -0.37 -2.41
C GLY A 53 -6.39 -0.35 -1.63
N ILE A 54 -7.33 -1.19 -2.04
CA ILE A 54 -8.65 -1.36 -1.39
C ILE A 54 -8.80 -2.82 -0.97
N HIS A 55 -8.96 -3.09 0.31
CA HIS A 55 -9.18 -4.45 0.83
C HIS A 55 -10.52 -4.50 1.55
N HIS A 56 -11.37 -5.47 1.23
CA HIS A 56 -12.76 -5.55 1.72
C HIS A 56 -13.58 -4.25 1.49
N GLY A 57 -13.32 -3.56 0.37
CA GLY A 57 -14.00 -2.29 0.05
C GLY A 57 -13.51 -1.10 0.87
N VAL A 58 -12.48 -1.25 1.71
CA VAL A 58 -11.91 -0.20 2.54
C VAL A 58 -10.51 0.19 2.06
N PRO A 59 -10.19 1.49 1.98
CA PRO A 59 -8.83 1.90 1.64
C PRO A 59 -7.81 1.40 2.67
N VAL A 60 -6.71 0.84 2.17
CA VAL A 60 -5.57 0.42 2.98
C VAL A 60 -4.45 1.42 2.81
N ILE A 61 -3.90 1.85 3.94
CA ILE A 61 -2.84 2.86 4.01
C ILE A 61 -1.59 2.26 4.61
N ALA A 62 -0.43 2.57 4.03
CA ALA A 62 0.88 2.40 4.63
C ALA A 62 1.36 3.77 5.15
N GLU A 63 1.48 3.91 6.48
CA GLU A 63 2.06 5.07 7.14
C GLU A 63 3.49 4.75 7.58
N TYR A 64 4.40 5.70 7.38
CA TYR A 64 5.83 5.52 7.61
C TYR A 64 6.39 6.52 8.63
N PRO A 65 5.90 6.55 9.88
CA PRO A 65 6.32 7.56 10.83
C PRO A 65 7.78 7.36 11.21
N CYS A 66 8.50 8.48 11.28
CA CYS A 66 9.87 8.56 11.76
C CYS A 66 10.05 9.82 12.63
N SER A 67 11.03 9.81 13.53
CA SER A 67 11.31 11.00 14.31
C SER A 67 12.81 11.25 14.51
N ASP A 68 13.40 10.88 15.65
CA ASP A 68 14.77 11.30 15.99
C ASP A 68 15.86 10.61 15.15
N VAL A 69 15.76 9.30 14.94
CA VAL A 69 16.78 8.50 14.23
C VAL A 69 16.26 8.02 12.86
N CYS A 70 16.29 8.92 11.87
CA CYS A 70 15.80 8.63 10.53
C CYS A 70 16.93 8.38 9.51
N PRO A 71 16.75 7.43 8.58
CA PRO A 71 15.56 6.58 8.35
C PRO A 71 15.55 5.25 9.14
N GLN A 72 16.51 5.02 10.02
CA GLN A 72 16.78 3.72 10.63
C GLN A 72 15.62 3.26 11.52
N TYR A 73 14.98 4.17 12.25
CA TYR A 73 13.85 3.91 13.14
C TYR A 73 12.50 4.23 12.51
N THR A 74 12.44 4.48 11.20
CA THR A 74 11.16 4.50 10.49
C THR A 74 10.49 3.14 10.66
N VAL A 75 9.22 3.16 11.02
CA VAL A 75 8.35 1.98 11.05
C VAL A 75 7.38 2.05 9.88
N ARG A 76 6.92 0.91 9.38
CA ARG A 76 5.79 0.81 8.43
C ARG A 76 4.58 0.27 9.18
N ILE A 77 3.47 0.99 9.07
CA ILE A 77 2.19 0.66 9.69
C ILE A 77 1.16 0.54 8.58
N ILE A 78 0.65 -0.67 8.33
CA ILE A 78 -0.35 -0.93 7.28
C ILE A 78 -1.71 -1.14 7.93
N HIS A 79 -2.63 -0.21 7.73
CA HIS A 79 -3.93 -0.20 8.41
C HIS A 79 -5.06 0.25 7.47
N TYR A 80 -6.30 -0.02 7.87
CA TYR A 80 -7.48 0.53 7.19
C TYR A 80 -7.66 2.02 7.51
N GLU A 81 -8.08 2.78 6.50
CA GLU A 81 -8.58 4.14 6.67
C GLU A 81 -10.10 4.10 6.80
N LEU A 82 -10.57 4.22 8.04
CA LEU A 82 -11.98 4.22 8.37
C LEU A 82 -12.47 5.64 8.71
N PRO A 83 -13.74 5.97 8.40
CA PRO A 83 -14.33 7.20 8.89
C PRO A 83 -14.42 7.18 10.44
N PRO A 84 -14.42 8.34 11.10
CA PRO A 84 -14.52 8.41 12.55
C PRO A 84 -15.75 7.66 13.09
N GLY A 85 -15.55 6.86 14.14
CA GLY A 85 -16.61 6.09 14.79
C GLY A 85 -17.04 4.81 14.07
N ALA A 86 -16.43 4.45 12.94
CA ALA A 86 -16.67 3.16 12.31
C ALA A 86 -16.07 2.00 13.11
N ASP A 87 -16.79 0.88 13.13
CA ASP A 87 -16.35 -0.34 13.81
C ASP A 87 -15.33 -1.11 12.96
N CYS A 88 -14.13 -1.30 13.52
CA CYS A 88 -13.05 -2.04 12.89
C CYS A 88 -13.41 -3.50 12.57
N ALA A 89 -14.19 -4.16 13.42
CA ALA A 89 -14.55 -5.57 13.23
C ALA A 89 -15.45 -5.78 12.00
N ARG A 90 -16.31 -4.81 11.67
CA ARG A 90 -17.25 -4.88 10.53
C ARG A 90 -16.58 -4.96 9.17
N VAL A 91 -15.33 -4.51 9.07
CA VAL A 91 -14.55 -4.54 7.81
C VAL A 91 -13.54 -5.69 7.78
N GLY A 92 -13.66 -6.64 8.73
CA GLY A 92 -12.70 -7.73 8.90
C GLY A 92 -11.35 -7.25 9.44
N GLY A 93 -11.34 -6.13 10.17
CA GLY A 93 -10.16 -5.61 10.85
C GLY A 93 -10.06 -6.07 12.30
N VAL A 94 -8.91 -5.79 12.91
CA VAL A 94 -8.63 -5.96 14.34
C VAL A 94 -8.06 -4.65 14.86
N GLU A 95 -8.70 -4.07 15.88
CA GLU A 95 -8.18 -2.89 16.55
C GLU A 95 -7.05 -3.29 17.48
N GLN A 96 -5.87 -2.68 17.31
CA GLN A 96 -4.72 -2.88 18.20
C GLN A 96 -3.93 -1.59 18.37
N SER A 97 -3.21 -1.48 19.48
CA SER A 97 -2.30 -0.38 19.76
C SER A 97 -0.86 -0.77 19.44
N VAL A 98 -0.15 0.08 18.69
CA VAL A 98 1.27 -0.07 18.36
C VAL A 98 2.04 1.18 18.75
N GLY A 99 3.33 1.02 19.00
CA GLY A 99 4.21 2.15 19.31
C GLY A 99 4.53 2.95 18.05
N VAL A 100 4.30 4.26 18.08
CA VAL A 100 4.64 5.18 17.00
C VAL A 100 5.73 6.14 17.46
N PRO A 101 6.87 6.28 16.74
CA PRO A 101 7.89 7.27 17.07
C PRO A 101 7.33 8.70 17.02
N VAL A 102 7.53 9.45 18.10
CA VAL A 102 7.16 10.87 18.22
C VAL A 102 8.24 11.61 19.01
N ALA A 103 8.93 12.55 18.35
CA ALA A 103 10.12 13.20 18.88
C ALA A 103 11.14 12.16 19.43
N ILE A 104 11.55 12.33 20.68
CA ILE A 104 12.48 11.44 21.39
C ILE A 104 11.81 10.21 22.03
N ALA A 105 10.51 10.00 21.79
CA ALA A 105 9.70 8.99 22.48
C ALA A 105 8.96 8.05 21.51
N VAL A 106 8.36 7.00 22.07
CA VAL A 106 7.42 6.11 21.38
C VAL A 106 6.08 6.20 22.09
N MET A 107 5.04 6.62 21.36
CA MET A 107 3.69 6.80 21.90
C MET A 107 2.76 5.70 21.38
N PRO A 108 1.94 5.07 22.23
CA PRO A 108 0.95 4.11 21.76
C PRO A 108 -0.13 4.82 20.92
N ARG A 109 -0.43 4.30 19.74
CA ARG A 109 -1.55 4.73 18.89
C ARG A 109 -2.36 3.51 18.45
N SER A 110 -3.68 3.62 18.54
CA SER A 110 -4.61 2.58 18.08
C SER A 110 -4.88 2.71 16.60
N PHE A 111 -4.92 1.58 15.89
CA PHE A 111 -5.26 1.50 14.48
C PHE A 111 -6.19 0.30 14.25
N CYS A 112 -6.94 0.37 13.14
CA CYS A 112 -7.69 -0.78 12.63
C CYS A 112 -6.84 -1.52 11.58
N PHE A 113 -6.34 -2.70 11.93
CA PHE A 113 -5.47 -3.49 11.05
C PHE A 113 -6.25 -4.55 10.27
N PRO A 114 -5.96 -4.79 8.98
CA PRO A 114 -6.47 -5.97 8.29
C PRO A 114 -6.09 -7.25 9.05
N LYS A 115 -7.08 -8.07 9.43
CA LYS A 115 -6.85 -9.25 10.27
C LYS A 115 -5.78 -10.19 9.70
N VAL A 116 -5.77 -10.37 8.38
CA VAL A 116 -4.78 -11.19 7.66
C VAL A 116 -3.33 -10.74 7.90
N LEU A 117 -3.09 -9.43 8.07
CA LEU A 117 -1.76 -8.87 8.34
C LEU A 117 -1.38 -8.96 9.82
N VAL A 118 -2.37 -8.96 10.71
CA VAL A 118 -2.15 -9.21 12.14
C VAL A 118 -1.69 -10.65 12.35
N GLU A 119 -2.42 -11.61 11.78
CA GLU A 119 -2.10 -13.04 11.86
C GLU A 119 -0.73 -13.37 11.25
N ALA A 120 -0.38 -12.70 10.15
CA ALA A 120 0.93 -12.83 9.50
C ALA A 120 2.04 -12.00 10.17
N LYS A 121 1.73 -11.16 11.17
CA LYS A 121 2.67 -10.22 11.82
C LYS A 121 3.35 -9.24 10.84
N LEU A 122 2.63 -8.82 9.80
CA LEU A 122 3.09 -7.88 8.76
C LEU A 122 2.46 -6.48 8.87
N HIS A 123 1.51 -6.28 9.78
CA HIS A 123 0.78 -5.00 9.95
C HIS A 123 1.65 -3.86 10.52
N TYR A 124 2.68 -4.19 11.30
CA TYR A 124 3.59 -3.26 11.93
C TYR A 124 5.00 -3.83 11.90
N VAL A 125 5.91 -3.17 11.18
CA VAL A 125 7.31 -3.60 11.04
C VAL A 125 8.24 -2.41 11.16
N ARG A 126 9.42 -2.62 11.76
CA ARG A 126 10.48 -1.61 11.81
C ARG A 126 11.48 -1.85 10.71
#